data_AF-A0A7L2Z036-F1
#
_entry.id   AF-A0A7L2Z036-F1
#
_cell.length_a   1.000
_cell.length_b   1.000
_cell.length_c   1.000
_cell.angle_alpha   90.00
_cell.angle_beta   90.00
_cell.angle_gamma   90.00
#
_symmetry.space_group_name_H-M   'P 1'
#
loop_
_entity.id
_entity.type
_entity.pdbx_description
1 polymer ?
#
loop_
_entity_poly.entity_id
_entity_poly.type
_entity_poly.pdbx_seq_one_letter_code
_entity_poly.pdbx_strand_id
1 'polypeptide(L)'
;DASMYAHYLFNAFDTAQNGSVKFEDFVMALSILLRGTVHEKLRWTFNLYDINKDGYINKEEMMDIVKAIYDMMGKYTYPVLKEDAPRQHVEVFFQKMDKNKDGVVTLDEFIESCQEDDNIMRSLQLFENVM
;
A
#
# COMPACT_ATOMS: atom_id res chain seq x y z
N ASP A 1 12.68 -12.10 1.18
CA ASP A 1 13.22 -11.58 -0.08
C ASP A 1 12.49 -10.27 -0.36
N ALA A 2 13.21 -9.16 -0.51
CA ALA A 2 12.62 -7.83 -0.68
C ALA A 2 12.35 -7.46 -2.15
N SER A 3 12.72 -8.34 -3.10
CA SER A 3 12.73 -8.02 -4.53
C SER A 3 11.35 -7.64 -5.08
N MET A 4 10.29 -8.33 -4.64
CA MET A 4 8.91 -8.02 -5.08
C MET A 4 8.43 -6.67 -4.53
N TYR A 5 8.67 -6.40 -3.24
CA TYR A 5 8.27 -5.12 -2.66
C TYR A 5 9.04 -3.95 -3.28
N ALA A 6 10.35 -4.13 -3.52
CA ALA A 6 11.16 -3.16 -4.24
C ALA A 6 10.67 -2.93 -5.68
N HIS A 7 10.14 -3.96 -6.35
CA HIS A 7 9.54 -3.84 -7.68
C HIS A 7 8.26 -2.98 -7.66
N TYR A 8 7.36 -3.24 -6.71
CA TYR A 8 6.14 -2.42 -6.56
C TYR A 8 6.45 -0.98 -6.17
N LEU A 9 7.40 -0.77 -5.26
CA LEU A 9 7.90 0.56 -4.93
C LEU A 9 8.45 1.28 -6.15
N PHE A 10 9.32 0.62 -6.93
CA PHE A 10 9.88 1.21 -8.14
C PHE A 10 8.79 1.68 -9.10
N ASN A 11 7.76 0.86 -9.32
CA ASN A 11 6.62 1.23 -10.17
C ASN A 11 5.79 2.37 -9.57
N ALA A 12 5.73 2.52 -8.25
CA ALA A 12 5.08 3.65 -7.60
C ALA A 12 5.89 4.96 -7.74
N PHE A 13 7.22 4.88 -7.79
CA PHE A 13 8.10 6.01 -8.08
C PHE A 13 8.14 6.38 -9.57
N ASP A 14 7.98 5.43 -10.49
CA ASP A 14 7.96 5.66 -11.94
C ASP A 14 6.62 6.23 -12.41
N THR A 15 6.39 7.51 -12.10
CA THR A 15 5.15 8.21 -12.49
C THR A 15 4.94 8.29 -14.00
N ALA A 16 6.03 8.22 -14.78
CA ALA A 16 6.02 8.27 -16.23
C ALA A 16 5.81 6.90 -16.89
N GLN A 17 5.80 5.80 -16.11
CA GLN A 17 5.66 4.41 -16.58
C GLN A 17 6.62 4.05 -17.73
N ASN A 18 7.83 4.60 -17.71
CA ASN A 18 8.82 4.39 -18.78
C ASN A 18 9.91 3.38 -18.39
N GLY A 19 9.78 2.76 -17.21
CA GLY A 19 10.75 1.84 -16.63
C GLY A 19 11.97 2.53 -16.02
N SER A 20 11.92 3.83 -15.77
CA SER A 20 13.04 4.63 -15.26
C SER A 20 12.57 5.76 -14.34
N VAL A 21 12.94 5.68 -13.06
CA VAL A 21 12.71 6.74 -12.08
C VAL A 21 13.78 7.83 -12.25
N LYS A 22 13.37 9.05 -12.62
CA LYS A 22 14.30 10.17 -12.69
C LYS A 22 14.50 10.78 -11.30
N PHE A 23 15.57 11.59 -11.17
CA PHE A 23 15.83 12.31 -9.92
C PHE A 23 14.66 13.21 -9.50
N GLU A 24 13.99 13.85 -10.46
CA GLU A 24 12.79 14.65 -10.21
C GLU A 24 11.65 13.82 -9.59
N ASP A 25 11.35 12.66 -10.16
CA ASP A 25 10.31 11.74 -9.65
C ASP A 25 10.64 11.27 -8.23
N PHE A 26 11.90 10.92 -8.01
CA PHE A 26 12.38 10.46 -6.72
C PHE A 26 12.29 11.55 -5.63
N VAL A 27 12.73 12.77 -5.93
CA VAL A 27 12.69 13.89 -4.97
C VAL A 27 11.26 14.32 -4.68
N MET A 28 10.37 14.34 -5.69
CA MET A 28 8.96 14.65 -5.49
C MET A 28 8.29 13.64 -4.54
N ALA A 29 8.50 12.35 -4.78
CA ALA A 29 7.95 11.30 -3.93
C ALA A 29 8.50 11.36 -2.49
N LEU A 30 9.81 11.58 -2.32
CA LEU A 30 10.41 11.78 -0.99
C LEU A 30 9.87 13.01 -0.27
N SER A 31 9.61 14.11 -1.00
CA SER A 31 9.02 15.32 -0.41
C SER A 31 7.64 15.01 0.19
N ILE A 32 6.82 14.21 -0.50
CA ILE A 32 5.50 13.77 -0.04
C ILE A 32 5.65 12.84 1.16
N LEU A 33 6.50 11.82 1.06
CA LEU A 33 6.68 10.81 2.13
C LEU A 33 7.21 11.43 3.42
N LEU A 34 8.18 12.35 3.33
CA LEU A 34 8.86 12.92 4.49
C LEU A 34 8.11 14.13 5.07
N ARG A 35 7.53 14.99 4.22
CA ARG A 35 6.99 16.31 4.63
C ARG A 35 5.56 16.57 4.15
N GLY A 36 4.98 15.66 3.38
CA GLY A 36 3.60 15.78 2.91
C GLY A 36 2.59 15.67 4.04
N THR A 37 1.40 16.19 3.76
CA THR A 37 0.21 16.04 4.59
C THR A 37 -0.22 14.58 4.65
N VAL A 38 -1.04 14.24 5.65
CA VAL A 38 -1.63 12.88 5.77
C VAL A 38 -2.38 12.50 4.48
N HIS A 39 -3.11 13.43 3.87
CA HIS A 39 -3.81 13.17 2.61
C HIS A 39 -2.88 12.86 1.43
N GLU A 40 -1.77 13.60 1.30
CA GLU A 40 -0.79 13.35 0.24
C GLU A 40 -0.10 11.99 0.43
N LYS A 41 0.22 11.63 1.69
CA LYS A 41 0.76 10.32 2.03
C LYS A 41 -0.22 9.21 1.70
N LEU A 42 -1.47 9.30 2.16
CA LEU A 42 -2.51 8.31 1.86
C LEU A 42 -2.74 8.13 0.35
N ARG A 43 -2.72 9.20 -0.44
CA ARG A 43 -2.81 9.11 -1.89
C ARG A 43 -1.58 8.40 -2.48
N TRP A 44 -0.39 8.67 -1.95
CA TRP A 44 0.81 7.99 -2.37
C TRP A 44 0.76 6.50 -2.00
N THR A 45 0.29 6.16 -0.79
CA THR A 45 0.05 4.77 -0.37
C THR A 45 -0.96 4.09 -1.28
N PHE A 46 -2.07 4.74 -1.61
CA PHE A 46 -3.06 4.20 -2.55
C PHE A 46 -2.41 3.85 -3.89
N ASN A 47 -1.60 4.77 -4.44
CA ASN A 47 -0.87 4.51 -5.67
C ASN A 47 0.12 3.35 -5.55
N LEU A 48 0.71 3.10 -4.37
CA LEU A 48 1.56 1.92 -4.17
C LEU A 48 0.74 0.62 -4.22
N TYR A 49 -0.49 0.64 -3.71
CA TYR A 49 -1.38 -0.52 -3.71
C TYR A 49 -2.05 -0.79 -5.07
N ASP A 50 -2.37 0.26 -5.81
CA ASP A 50 -2.85 0.18 -7.20
C ASP A 50 -1.68 -0.14 -8.15
N ILE A 51 -1.47 -1.43 -8.39
CA ILE A 51 -0.35 -1.96 -9.17
C ILE A 51 -0.56 -1.68 -10.66
N ASN A 52 -1.80 -1.87 -11.14
CA ASN A 52 -2.13 -1.75 -12.56
C ASN A 52 -2.45 -0.29 -13.00
N LYS A 53 -2.60 0.64 -12.03
CA LYS A 53 -2.89 2.06 -12.23
C LYS A 53 -4.26 2.35 -12.84
N ASP A 54 -5.25 1.49 -12.56
CA ASP A 54 -6.62 1.69 -13.04
C ASP A 54 -7.46 2.62 -12.15
N GLY A 55 -6.90 3.06 -11.01
CA GLY A 55 -7.56 3.94 -10.05
C GLY A 55 -8.39 3.21 -9.00
N TYR A 56 -8.31 1.87 -8.97
CA TYR A 56 -9.00 1.01 -8.02
C TYR A 56 -7.99 0.01 -7.41
N ILE A 57 -8.22 -0.40 -6.17
CA ILE A 57 -7.47 -1.48 -5.57
C ILE A 57 -8.38 -2.70 -5.51
N ASN A 58 -8.02 -3.73 -6.27
CA ASN A 58 -8.70 -5.01 -6.16
C ASN A 58 -8.05 -5.91 -5.08
N LYS A 59 -8.74 -6.99 -4.74
CA LYS A 59 -8.29 -7.91 -3.68
C LYS A 59 -7.00 -8.64 -4.01
N GLU A 60 -6.72 -8.89 -5.29
CA GLU A 60 -5.49 -9.55 -5.74
C GLU A 60 -4.29 -8.61 -5.56
N GLU A 61 -4.44 -7.33 -5.94
CA GLU A 61 -3.39 -6.32 -5.76
C GLU A 61 -3.07 -6.08 -4.29
N MET A 62 -4.11 -5.99 -3.44
CA MET A 62 -3.91 -5.88 -1.99
C MET A 62 -3.17 -7.10 -1.43
N MET A 63 -3.48 -8.31 -1.92
CA MET A 63 -2.79 -9.53 -1.51
C MET A 63 -1.32 -9.52 -1.93
N ASP A 64 -1.02 -9.11 -3.16
CA ASP A 64 0.34 -9.08 -3.70
C ASP A 64 1.24 -8.13 -2.91
N ILE A 65 0.76 -6.93 -2.58
CA ILE A 65 1.50 -5.97 -1.75
C ILE A 65 1.72 -6.51 -0.34
N VAL A 66 0.67 -7.00 0.32
CA VAL A 66 0.77 -7.52 1.68
C VAL A 66 1.74 -8.71 1.71
N LYS A 67 1.65 -9.63 0.75
CA LYS A 67 2.56 -10.76 0.64
C LYS A 67 4.00 -10.32 0.41
N ALA A 68 4.24 -9.36 -0.48
CA ALA A 68 5.58 -8.83 -0.74
C ALA A 68 6.21 -8.19 0.50
N ILE A 69 5.42 -7.49 1.31
CA ILE A 69 5.88 -6.93 2.59
C ILE A 69 6.19 -8.04 3.59
N TYR A 70 5.35 -9.08 3.68
CA TYR A 70 5.61 -10.23 4.55
C TYR A 70 6.90 -10.96 4.15
N ASP A 71 7.11 -11.17 2.85
CA ASP A 71 8.33 -11.78 2.32
C ASP A 71 9.57 -10.91 2.59
N MET A 72 9.42 -9.58 2.57
CA MET A 72 10.47 -8.63 2.93
C MET A 72 10.82 -8.67 4.43
N MET A 73 9.82 -8.57 5.30
CA MET A 73 10.00 -8.54 6.76
C MET A 73 10.38 -9.92 7.34
N GLY A 74 10.13 -11.01 6.60
CA GLY A 74 10.45 -12.37 7.00
C GLY A 74 9.78 -12.78 8.32
N LYS A 75 10.44 -13.66 9.10
CA LYS A 75 9.99 -14.12 10.43
C LYS A 75 10.06 -13.05 11.54
N TYR A 76 10.37 -11.80 11.19
CA TYR A 76 10.62 -10.71 12.15
C TYR A 76 9.48 -9.69 12.24
N THR A 77 8.32 -9.96 11.63
CA THR A 77 7.10 -9.24 11.99
C THR A 77 6.82 -9.49 13.48
N TYR A 78 6.65 -8.43 14.27
CA TYR A 78 6.18 -8.54 15.65
C TYR A 78 4.76 -7.93 15.70
N PRO A 79 3.73 -8.75 15.99
CA PRO A 79 3.79 -10.18 16.27
C PRO A 79 4.08 -11.03 15.02
N VAL A 80 4.65 -12.22 15.22
CA VAL A 80 4.90 -13.22 14.17
C VAL A 80 3.54 -13.64 13.59
N LEU A 81 3.20 -13.07 12.44
CA LEU A 81 1.94 -13.35 11.75
C LEU A 81 2.06 -14.74 11.09
N LYS A 82 1.16 -15.67 11.46
CA LYS A 82 1.10 -17.05 10.94
C LYS A 82 0.97 -17.08 9.41
N GLU A 83 1.30 -18.18 8.74
CA GLU A 83 1.22 -18.31 7.27
C GLU A 83 -0.17 -17.99 6.67
N ASP A 84 -1.27 -18.18 7.43
CA ASP A 84 -2.63 -17.80 7.01
C ASP A 84 -2.99 -16.32 7.27
N ALA A 85 -2.10 -15.57 7.94
CA ALA A 85 -2.35 -14.20 8.37
C ALA A 85 -2.46 -13.18 7.23
N PRO A 86 -1.67 -13.24 6.12
CA PRO A 86 -1.82 -12.29 5.02
C PRO A 86 -3.23 -12.31 4.44
N ARG A 87 -3.77 -13.52 4.21
CA ARG A 87 -5.10 -13.68 3.61
C ARG A 87 -6.21 -13.22 4.52
N GLN A 88 -6.14 -13.55 5.81
CA GLN A 88 -7.11 -13.07 6.79
C GLN A 88 -7.02 -11.55 6.97
N HIS A 89 -5.82 -10.99 6.97
CA HIS A 89 -5.60 -9.56 7.08
C HIS A 89 -6.18 -8.81 5.88
N VAL A 90 -5.88 -9.28 4.66
CA VAL A 90 -6.44 -8.72 3.42
C VAL A 90 -7.96 -8.83 3.43
N GLU A 91 -8.54 -9.97 3.81
CA GLU A 91 -10.00 -10.12 3.87
C GLU A 91 -10.66 -9.08 4.79
N VAL A 92 -10.11 -8.91 6.00
CA VAL A 92 -10.64 -7.99 7.00
C VAL A 92 -10.46 -6.54 6.56
N PHE A 93 -9.32 -6.19 5.97
CA PHE A 93 -9.05 -4.85 5.47
C PHE A 93 -9.96 -4.51 4.30
N PHE A 94 -10.02 -5.42 3.32
CA PHE A 94 -10.83 -5.25 2.13
C PHE A 94 -12.30 -5.08 2.48
N GLN A 95 -12.86 -5.93 3.36
CA GLN A 95 -14.27 -5.80 3.78
C GLN A 95 -14.58 -4.51 4.56
N LYS A 96 -13.58 -3.92 5.22
CA LYS A 96 -13.76 -2.64 5.92
C LYS A 96 -13.64 -1.44 4.98
N MET A 97 -12.77 -1.54 3.98
CA MET A 97 -12.51 -0.48 3.00
C MET A 97 -13.56 -0.44 1.90
N ASP A 98 -13.97 -1.60 1.38
CA ASP A 98 -15.00 -1.75 0.36
C ASP A 98 -16.39 -1.50 0.99
N LYS A 99 -16.78 -0.22 1.06
CA LYS A 99 -18.02 0.22 1.72
C LYS A 99 -19.24 -0.16 0.90
N ASN A 100 -19.15 -0.05 -0.42
CA ASN A 100 -20.25 -0.30 -1.33
C ASN A 100 -20.38 -1.79 -1.72
N LYS A 101 -19.36 -2.61 -1.42
CA LYS A 101 -19.27 -4.05 -1.71
C LYS A 101 -19.26 -4.39 -3.19
N ASP A 102 -18.67 -3.53 -4.01
CA ASP A 102 -18.53 -3.75 -5.45
C ASP A 102 -17.31 -4.60 -5.82
N GLY A 103 -16.48 -4.95 -4.83
CA GLY A 103 -15.30 -5.80 -5.02
C GLY A 103 -14.04 -5.03 -5.43
N VAL A 104 -14.07 -3.71 -5.39
CA VAL A 104 -12.90 -2.82 -5.55
C VAL A 104 -12.89 -1.76 -4.45
N VAL A 105 -11.71 -1.18 -4.18
CA VAL A 105 -11.57 -0.06 -3.24
C VAL A 105 -11.13 1.18 -4.01
N THR A 106 -11.97 2.22 -3.98
CA THR A 106 -11.64 3.52 -4.57
C THR A 106 -10.74 4.36 -3.66
N LEU A 107 -10.10 5.40 -4.23
CA LEU A 107 -9.31 6.34 -3.43
C LEU A 107 -10.13 7.01 -2.31
N ASP A 108 -11.38 7.35 -2.59
CA ASP A 108 -12.26 8.00 -1.62
C ASP A 108 -12.61 7.05 -0.47
N GLU A 109 -12.99 5.80 -0.79
CA GLU A 109 -13.24 4.75 0.21
C GLU A 109 -11.98 4.42 1.03
N PHE A 110 -10.81 4.43 0.40
CA PHE A 110 -9.54 4.22 1.07
C PHE A 110 -9.26 5.34 2.08
N ILE A 111 -9.39 6.60 1.67
CA ILE A 111 -9.15 7.77 2.53
C ILE A 111 -10.17 7.80 3.68
N GLU A 112 -11.46 7.60 3.38
CA GLU A 112 -12.52 7.58 4.39
C GLU A 112 -12.26 6.47 5.42
N SER A 113 -11.93 5.26 4.96
CA SER A 113 -11.66 4.13 5.85
C SER A 113 -10.41 4.33 6.71
N CYS A 114 -9.39 4.99 6.19
CA CYS A 114 -8.20 5.38 6.96
C CYS A 114 -8.49 6.46 8.00
N GLN A 115 -9.48 7.34 7.75
CA GLN A 115 -9.88 8.38 8.69
C GLN A 115 -10.83 7.86 9.77
N GLU A 116 -11.64 6.84 9.46
CA GLU A 116 -12.61 6.27 10.40
C GLU A 116 -12.01 5.19 11.32
N ASP A 117 -11.04 4.41 10.85
CA ASP A 117 -10.45 3.29 11.63
C ASP A 117 -8.95 3.49 11.87
N ASP A 118 -8.61 3.90 13.09
CA ASP A 118 -7.23 4.06 13.56
C ASP A 118 -6.38 2.79 13.39
N ASN A 119 -6.98 1.60 13.42
CA ASN A 119 -6.22 0.36 13.22
C ASN A 119 -5.83 0.18 11.76
N ILE A 120 -6.70 0.56 10.83
CA ILE A 120 -6.40 0.54 9.40
C ILE A 120 -5.26 1.52 9.12
N MET A 121 -5.38 2.74 9.63
CA MET A 121 -4.36 3.78 9.49
C MET A 121 -3.00 3.31 10.05
N ARG A 122 -3.00 2.71 11.25
CA ARG A 122 -1.75 2.20 11.87
C ARG A 122 -1.13 1.06 11.09
N SER A 123 -1.92 0.13 10.57
CA SER A 123 -1.39 -0.97 9.75
C SER A 123 -0.75 -0.43 8.46
N LEU A 124 -1.40 0.51 7.78
CA LEU A 124 -0.84 1.15 6.58
C LEU A 124 0.44 1.93 6.88
N GLN A 125 0.45 2.71 7.97
CA GLN A 125 1.66 3.40 8.42
C GLN A 125 2.79 2.46 8.79
N LEU A 126 2.47 1.30 9.37
CA LEU A 126 3.48 0.28 9.69
C LEU A 126 4.15 -0.24 8.42
N PHE A 127 3.41 -0.34 7.32
CA PHE A 127 3.94 -0.71 6.01
C PHE A 127 4.67 0.44 5.31
N GLU A 128 4.25 1.69 5.49
CA GLU A 128 4.99 2.86 5.01
C GLU A 128 6.34 3.05 5.72
N ASN A 129 6.42 2.80 7.03
CA ASN A 129 7.64 2.95 7.81
C ASN A 129 8.72 1.89 7.49
N VAL A 130 8.41 0.92 6.62
CA VAL A 130 9.35 -0.08 6.12
C VAL A 130 10.16 0.46 4.92
N MET A 131 9.75 1.60 4.33
CA MET A 131 10.55 2.41 3.40
C MET A 131 11.56 3.28 4.13
#